data_AF-A0A9E5STN2-F1
#
_entry.id   AF-A0A9E5STN2-F1
#
_cell.length_a   1.000
_cell.length_b   1.000
_cell.length_c   1.000
_cell.angle_alpha   90.00
_cell.angle_beta   90.00
_cell.angle_gamma   90.00
#
_symmetry.space_group_name_H-M   'P 1'
#
loop_
_entity.id
_entity.type
_entity.pdbx_description
1 polymer ?
#
loop_
_entity_poly.entity_id
_entity_poly.type
_entity_poly.pdbx_seq_one_letter_code
_entity_poly.pdbx_strand_id
1 'polypeptide(L)' 'FYYLCPVCGNIEKAVPEKCPICGVPGSKFIKY' A
#
# COMPACT_ATOMS: atom_id res chain seq x y z
N PHE A 1 -6.33 1.13 -11.38
CA PHE A 1 -6.06 0.10 -10.36
C PHE A 1 -5.71 0.82 -9.08
N TYR A 2 -6.29 0.41 -7.96
CA TYR A 2 -6.00 0.97 -6.65
C TYR A 2 -5.34 -0.09 -5.78
N TYR A 3 -4.46 0.33 -4.89
CA TYR A 3 -3.73 -0.55 -3.99
C TYR A 3 -3.99 -0.12 -2.56
N LEU A 4 -4.52 -1.04 -1.75
CA LEU A 4 -4.83 -0.81 -0.35
C LEU A 4 -3.71 -1.35 0.55
N CYS A 5 -3.23 -0.53 1.47
CA CYS A 5 -2.37 -0.97 2.56
C CYS A 5 -3.20 -1.68 3.63
N PRO A 6 -2.96 -2.98 3.91
CA PRO A 6 -3.77 -3.75 4.86
C PRO A 6 -3.51 -3.38 6.33
N VAL A 7 -2.48 -2.57 6.60
CA VAL A 7 -2.07 -2.21 7.97
C VAL A 7 -2.73 -0.91 8.43
N CYS A 8 -2.70 0.13 7.59
CA CYS A 8 -3.17 1.47 7.96
C CYS A 8 -4.27 2.02 7.05
N GLY A 9 -4.67 1.29 6.01
CA GLY A 9 -5.74 1.71 5.11
C GLY A 9 -5.36 2.72 4.03
N ASN A 10 -4.07 3.05 3.86
CA ASN A 10 -3.61 3.92 2.77
C ASN A 10 -4.02 3.37 1.39
N ILE A 11 -4.47 4.25 0.48
CA ILE A 11 -4.85 3.89 -0.89
C ILE A 11 -3.92 4.59 -1.89
N GLU A 12 -3.24 3.81 -2.72
CA GLU A 12 -2.29 4.30 -3.72
C GLU A 12 -2.71 3.91 -5.14
N LYS A 13 -2.30 4.71 -6.14
CA LYS A 13 -2.48 4.38 -7.56
C LYS A 13 -1.33 3.54 -8.14
N ALA A 14 -0.20 3.48 -7.43
CA ALA A 14 0.96 2.66 -7.75
C ALA A 14 1.55 2.10 -6.45
N VAL A 15 2.11 0.88 -6.48
CA VAL A 15 2.67 0.26 -5.27
C VAL A 15 4.05 0.87 -4.96
N PRO A 16 4.23 1.57 -3.82
CA PRO A 16 5.54 2.07 -3.41
C PRO A 16 6.40 0.93 -2.86
N GLU A 17 7.71 1.13 -2.68
CA GLU A 17 8.57 0.14 -2.01
C GLU A 17 8.15 -0.10 -0.55
N LYS A 18 7.73 0.96 0.14
CA LYS A 18 7.15 0.94 1.49
C LYS A 18 5.98 1.90 1.59
N CYS A 19 5.00 1.59 2.43
CA CYS A 19 3.91 2.51 2.72
C CYS A 19 4.45 3.78 3.38
N PRO A 20 4.13 4.99 2.87
CA PRO A 20 4.64 6.24 3.42
C PRO A 20 4.07 6.56 4.81
N ILE A 21 2.97 5.91 5.20
CA ILE A 21 2.29 6.14 6.48
C ILE A 21 2.82 5.21 7.59
N CYS A 22 2.97 3.91 7.31
CA CYS A 22 3.30 2.91 8.33
C CYS A 22 4.57 2.09 8.05
N GLY A 23 5.24 2.32 6.92
CA GLY A 23 6.51 1.66 6.58
C GLY A 23 6.42 0.20 6.16
N VAL A 24 5.23 -0.40 6.08
CA VAL A 24 5.06 -1.80 5.62
C VAL A 24 5.56 -1.97 4.18
N PRO A 25 6.21 -3.09 3.81
CA PRO A 25 6.64 -3.33 2.44
C PRO A 25 5.50 -3.25 1.42
N GLY A 26 5.78 -2.66 0.25
CA GLY A 26 4.87 -2.53 -0.89
C GLY A 26 4.27 -3.84 -1.36
N SER A 27 5.03 -4.93 -1.24
CA SER A 27 4.58 -6.29 -1.56
C SER A 27 3.37 -6.76 -0.74
N LYS A 28 3.02 -6.07 0.36
CA LYS A 28 1.81 -6.34 1.14
C LYS A 28 0.56 -5.61 0.67
N PHE A 29 0.66 -4.69 -0.30
CA PHE A 29 -0.51 -3.96 -0.80
C PHE A 29 -1.44 -4.88 -1.59
N ILE A 30 -2.75 -4.70 -1.39
CA ILE A 30 -3.80 -5.49 -2.03
C ILE A 30 -4.34 -4.71 -3.23
N LYS A 31 -4.33 -5.31 -4.42
CA LYS A 31 -4.84 -4.69 -5.66
C LYS A 31 -6.36 -4.79 -5.74
N TYR A 32 -6.99 -3.69 -6.14
CA TYR A 32 -8.37 -3.54 -6.57
C TYR A 32 -8.46 -3.00 -8.01
#